data_AF-A0A7W5CEB3-F1
#
_entry.id   AF-A0A7W5CEB3-F1
#
_cell.length_a   1.000
_cell.length_b   1.000
_cell.length_c   1.000
_cell.angle_alpha   90.00
_cell.angle_beta   90.00
_cell.angle_gamma   90.00
#
_symmetry.space_group_name_H-M   'P 1'
#
loop_
_entity.id
_entity.type
_entity.pdbx_description
1 polymer ?
#
loop_
_entity_poly.entity_id
_entity_poly.type
_entity_poly.pdbx_seq_one_letter_code
_entity_poly.pdbx_strand_id
1 'polypeptide(L)'
;MTVIINGGRTFPNVTQAYRVPFRPGLTIYQALAETGAVRFNFNGQIVSVSGVPIGGRTTYQLQLNGRVIPASLLSFPVQRNDSVALVLIFNPILREEEGELAYEQDFLGSSSEQD
;
A
#
# COMPACT_ATOMS: atom_id res chain seq x y z
N MET A 1 -3.88 17.73 -14.03
CA MET A 1 -3.56 17.44 -12.62
C MET A 1 -2.25 16.66 -12.58
N THR A 2 -1.60 16.60 -11.42
CA THR A 2 -0.27 15.97 -11.30
C THR A 2 -0.35 14.77 -10.36
N VAL A 3 0.19 13.64 -10.79
CA VAL A 3 0.39 12.47 -9.93
C VAL A 3 1.87 12.31 -9.65
N ILE A 4 2.26 12.11 -8.41
CA ILE A 4 3.64 11.94 -8.00
C ILE A 4 3.78 10.55 -7.37
N ILE A 5 4.62 9.71 -7.95
CA ILE A 5 5.07 8.49 -7.31
C ILE A 5 6.40 8.81 -6.64
N ASN A 6 6.53 8.54 -5.35
CA ASN A 6 7.72 8.83 -4.56
C ASN A 6 8.21 7.55 -3.90
N GLY A 7 9.33 7.01 -4.37
CA GLY A 7 9.94 5.79 -3.83
C GLY A 7 10.77 6.02 -2.56
N GLY A 8 10.85 7.26 -2.08
CA GLY A 8 11.69 7.65 -0.95
C GLY A 8 13.18 7.40 -1.25
N ARG A 9 13.95 7.18 -0.17
CA ARG A 9 15.38 6.87 -0.27
C ARG A 9 15.65 5.42 -0.68
N THR A 10 14.70 4.53 -0.44
CA THR A 10 14.85 3.09 -0.69
C THR A 10 14.67 2.74 -2.16
N PHE A 11 13.75 3.42 -2.85
CA PHE A 11 13.44 3.16 -4.26
C PHE A 11 13.59 4.43 -5.11
N PRO A 12 14.79 5.03 -5.22
CA PRO A 12 14.97 6.31 -5.90
C PRO A 12 14.51 6.26 -7.36
N ASN A 13 14.73 5.13 -8.05
CA ASN A 13 14.34 4.91 -9.45
C ASN A 13 12.82 4.83 -9.67
N VAL A 14 12.03 4.75 -8.60
CA VAL A 14 10.55 4.76 -8.64
C VAL A 14 10.00 6.19 -8.58
N THR A 15 10.81 7.16 -8.16
CA THR A 15 10.35 8.54 -7.96
C THR A 15 10.17 9.26 -9.30
N GLN A 16 8.92 9.55 -9.65
CA GLN A 16 8.56 10.19 -10.91
C GLN A 16 7.26 10.98 -10.78
N ALA A 17 7.18 12.12 -11.48
CA ALA A 17 5.95 12.88 -11.66
C ALA A 17 5.31 12.55 -13.02
N TYR A 18 3.99 12.38 -13.00
CA TYR A 18 3.16 12.06 -14.17
C TYR A 18 2.14 13.18 -14.37
N ARG A 19 2.03 13.64 -15.63
CA ARG A 19 1.01 14.60 -16.02
C ARG A 19 -0.22 13.83 -16.49
N VAL A 20 -1.29 13.88 -15.68
CA VAL A 20 -2.54 13.18 -16.00
C VAL A 20 -3.56 14.17 -16.56
N PRO A 21 -4.11 13.90 -17.77
CA PRO A 21 -5.20 14.67 -18.35
C PRO A 21 -6.41 14.69 -17.41
N PHE A 22 -6.81 15.89 -16.98
CA PHE A 22 -7.98 16.02 -16.13
C PHE A 22 -9.27 15.90 -16.95
N ARG A 23 -10.25 15.17 -16.41
CA ARG A 23 -11.63 15.12 -16.87
C ARG A 23 -12.59 15.19 -15.68
N PRO A 24 -13.78 15.80 -15.81
CA PRO A 24 -14.78 15.80 -14.75
C PRO A 24 -15.09 14.38 -14.27
N GLY A 25 -15.19 14.19 -12.96
CA GLY A 25 -15.43 12.89 -12.34
C GLY A 25 -14.22 11.96 -12.24
N LEU A 26 -13.03 12.38 -12.69
CA LEU A 26 -11.78 11.64 -12.48
C LEU A 26 -11.55 11.43 -10.98
N THR A 27 -11.33 10.19 -10.56
CA THR A 27 -11.05 9.85 -9.16
C THR A 27 -9.57 9.71 -8.88
N ILE A 28 -9.18 9.69 -7.60
CA ILE A 28 -7.79 9.40 -7.18
C ILE A 28 -7.33 8.04 -7.73
N TYR A 29 -8.18 7.02 -7.64
CA TYR A 29 -7.95 5.69 -8.20
C TYR A 29 -7.62 5.78 -9.69
N GLN A 30 -8.47 6.44 -10.47
CA GLN A 30 -8.31 6.55 -11.91
C GLN A 30 -7.05 7.34 -12.26
N ALA A 31 -6.76 8.42 -11.54
CA ALA A 31 -5.55 9.20 -11.74
C ALA A 31 -4.28 8.38 -11.50
N LEU A 32 -4.24 7.55 -10.43
CA LEU A 32 -3.14 6.64 -10.16
C LEU A 32 -3.02 5.55 -11.23
N ALA A 33 -4.13 4.94 -11.64
CA ALA A 33 -4.16 3.91 -12.68
C ALA A 33 -3.66 4.44 -14.04
N GLU A 34 -4.00 5.69 -14.38
CA GLU A 34 -3.62 6.33 -15.64
C GLU A 34 -2.10 6.58 -15.76
N THR A 35 -1.36 6.55 -14.65
CA THR A 35 0.11 6.59 -14.68
C THR A 35 0.73 5.31 -15.26
N GLY A 36 0.00 4.19 -15.23
CA GLY A 36 0.53 2.85 -15.52
C GLY A 36 1.53 2.32 -14.48
N ALA A 37 1.94 3.14 -13.51
CA ALA A 37 2.88 2.78 -12.46
C ALA A 37 2.20 2.00 -11.33
N VAL A 38 0.92 2.29 -11.05
CA VAL A 38 0.19 1.68 -9.94
C VAL A 38 -0.67 0.53 -10.43
N ARG A 39 -0.50 -0.65 -9.82
CA ARG A 39 -1.33 -1.83 -10.09
C ARG A 39 -2.28 -2.09 -8.94
N PHE A 40 -3.50 -2.40 -9.29
CA PHE A 40 -4.57 -2.74 -8.36
C PHE A 40 -4.98 -4.21 -8.54
N ASN A 41 -5.45 -4.83 -7.47
CA ASN A 41 -6.13 -6.13 -7.55
C ASN A 41 -7.63 -5.95 -7.86
N PHE A 42 -8.35 -7.07 -7.96
CA PHE A 42 -9.80 -7.09 -8.24
C PHE A 42 -10.65 -6.40 -7.17
N ASN A 43 -10.13 -6.26 -5.94
CA ASN A 43 -10.80 -5.55 -4.83
C ASN A 43 -10.49 -4.04 -4.82
N GLY A 44 -9.74 -3.53 -5.82
CA GLY A 44 -9.34 -2.12 -5.89
C GLY A 44 -8.23 -1.74 -4.92
N GLN A 45 -7.54 -2.70 -4.32
CA GLN A 45 -6.40 -2.45 -3.43
C GLN A 45 -5.12 -2.31 -4.26
N ILE A 46 -4.26 -1.38 -3.87
CA ILE A 46 -2.94 -1.20 -4.48
C ILE A 46 -2.04 -2.37 -4.08
N VAL A 47 -1.55 -3.11 -5.06
CA VAL A 47 -0.70 -4.29 -4.85
C VAL A 47 0.72 -4.11 -5.37
N SER A 48 0.95 -3.15 -6.26
CA SER A 48 2.30 -2.82 -6.73
C SER A 48 2.40 -1.39 -7.23
N VAL A 49 3.59 -0.80 -7.09
CA VAL A 49 3.94 0.53 -7.59
C VAL A 49 5.29 0.46 -8.30
N SER A 50 5.30 0.74 -9.60
CA SER A 50 6.48 0.68 -10.47
C SER A 50 7.26 -0.64 -10.34
N GLY A 51 6.55 -1.75 -10.17
CA GLY A 51 7.13 -3.09 -9.99
C GLY A 51 7.53 -3.44 -8.56
N VAL A 52 7.47 -2.49 -7.61
CA VAL A 52 7.67 -2.78 -6.18
C VAL A 52 6.38 -3.37 -5.62
N PRO A 53 6.41 -4.58 -5.02
CA PRO A 53 5.24 -5.16 -4.38
C PRO A 53 4.84 -4.38 -3.12
N ILE A 54 3.54 -4.23 -2.90
CA ILE A 54 2.97 -3.68 -1.67
C ILE A 54 2.51 -4.84 -0.78
N GLY A 55 2.98 -4.85 0.46
CA GLY A 55 2.83 -5.96 1.40
C GLY A 55 4.14 -6.27 2.13
N GLY A 56 4.05 -6.99 3.25
CA GLY A 56 5.21 -7.31 4.08
C GLY A 56 5.96 -6.06 4.56
N ARG A 57 7.19 -5.88 4.09
CA ARG A 57 8.08 -4.76 4.49
C ARG A 57 7.80 -3.44 3.77
N THR A 58 7.00 -3.45 2.71
CA THR A 58 6.72 -2.24 1.91
C THR A 58 5.25 -1.87 2.02
N THR A 59 5.00 -0.66 2.49
CA THR A 59 3.67 -0.04 2.53
C THR A 59 3.67 1.25 1.72
N TYR A 60 2.52 1.93 1.67
CA TYR A 60 2.40 3.22 1.02
C TYR A 60 1.57 4.19 1.83
N GLN A 61 1.74 5.47 1.52
CA GLN A 61 0.92 6.55 2.02
C GLN A 61 0.38 7.36 0.83
N LEU A 62 -0.93 7.63 0.83
CA LEU A 62 -1.55 8.52 -0.13
C LEU A 62 -1.59 9.93 0.39
N GLN A 63 -1.40 10.88 -0.52
CA GLN A 63 -1.56 12.29 -0.24
C GLN A 63 -2.38 12.97 -1.33
N LEU A 64 -3.25 13.88 -0.91
CA LEU A 64 -3.96 14.80 -1.79
C LEU A 64 -3.56 16.22 -1.40
N ASN A 65 -2.96 16.95 -2.33
CA ASN A 65 -2.46 18.31 -2.12
C ASN A 65 -1.54 18.42 -0.88
N GLY A 66 -0.67 17.42 -0.71
CA GLY A 66 0.28 17.31 0.42
C GLY A 66 -0.33 16.82 1.73
N ARG A 67 -1.64 16.59 1.82
CA ARG A 67 -2.30 16.06 3.02
C ARG A 67 -2.43 14.55 2.93
N VAL A 68 -2.07 13.85 4.00
CA VAL A 68 -2.23 12.40 4.09
C VAL A 68 -3.71 12.02 4.08
N ILE A 69 -4.08 11.06 3.25
CA ILE A 69 -5.45 10.57 3.14
C ILE A 69 -5.49 9.04 3.27
N PRO A 70 -6.56 8.46 3.82
CA PRO A 70 -6.73 7.01 3.84
C PRO A 70 -7.04 6.47 2.45
N ALA A 71 -6.68 5.21 2.19
CA ALA A 71 -6.97 4.52 0.93
C ALA A 71 -8.46 4.36 0.64
N SER A 72 -9.34 4.47 1.64
CA SER A 72 -10.80 4.51 1.45
C SER A 72 -11.26 5.70 0.59
N LEU A 73 -10.44 6.74 0.44
CA LEU A 73 -10.72 7.90 -0.42
C LEU A 73 -10.24 7.72 -1.87
N LEU A 74 -9.82 6.53 -2.29
CA LEU A 74 -9.46 6.26 -3.68
C LEU A 74 -10.59 6.58 -4.68
N SER A 75 -11.85 6.47 -4.26
CA SER A 75 -13.02 6.86 -5.08
C SER A 75 -13.33 8.36 -5.08
N PHE A 76 -12.62 9.16 -4.28
CA PHE A 76 -12.85 10.60 -4.18
C PHE A 76 -12.51 11.30 -5.50
N PRO A 77 -13.35 12.23 -5.99
CA PRO A 77 -13.09 12.96 -7.23
C PRO A 77 -11.98 14.00 -7.03
N VAL A 78 -11.03 14.06 -7.98
CA VAL A 78 -9.99 15.09 -8.01
C VAL A 78 -10.45 16.31 -8.82
N GLN A 79 -9.79 17.44 -8.59
CA GLN A 79 -9.96 18.68 -9.33
C GLN A 79 -8.81 18.92 -10.31
N ARG A 80 -9.00 19.84 -11.26
CA ARG A 80 -8.03 20.14 -12.34
C ARG A 80 -6.62 20.42 -11.85
N ASN A 81 -6.51 21.12 -10.72
CA ASN A 81 -5.26 21.62 -10.16
C ASN A 81 -4.77 20.79 -8.96
N ASP A 82 -5.42 19.67 -8.67
CA ASP A 82 -4.97 18.80 -7.59
C ASP A 82 -3.63 18.14 -7.92
N SER A 83 -2.91 17.80 -6.85
CA SER A 83 -1.78 16.90 -6.86
C SER A 83 -2.08 15.68 -6.00
N VAL A 84 -1.99 14.50 -6.59
CA VAL A 84 -2.06 13.23 -5.87
C VAL A 84 -0.64 12.71 -5.74
N ALA A 85 -0.22 12.31 -4.54
CA ALA A 85 1.05 11.62 -4.34
C ALA A 85 0.84 10.26 -3.70
N LEU A 86 1.64 9.29 -4.15
CA LEU A 86 1.79 7.98 -3.53
C LEU A 86 3.24 7.84 -3.09
N VAL A 87 3.45 7.74 -1.78
CA VAL A 87 4.78 7.63 -1.17
C VAL A 87 4.99 6.21 -0.69
N LEU A 88 6.04 5.55 -1.17
CA LEU A 88 6.45 4.24 -0.67
C LEU A 88 7.19 4.38 0.65
N ILE A 89 6.85 3.50 1.59
CA ILE A 89 7.45 3.42 2.91
C ILE A 89 7.99 2.00 3.06
N PHE A 90 9.30 1.88 3.29
CA PHE A 90 9.96 0.61 3.55
C PHE A 90 10.30 0.51 5.04
N ASN A 91 9.86 -0.57 5.68
CA ASN A 91 10.18 -0.87 7.07
C ASN A 91 11.15 -2.08 7.14
N PRO A 92 12.45 -1.85 7.41
CA PRO A 92 13.43 -2.93 7.46
C PRO A 92 13.25 -3.88 8.66
N ILE A 93 12.48 -3.50 9.69
CA ILE A 93 12.42 -4.19 10.98
C ILE A 93 11.24 -5.18 11.08
N LEU A 94 10.36 -5.27 10.08
CA LEU A 94 9.33 -6.31 10.09
C LEU A 94 10.01 -7.68 9.89
N ARG A 95 10.22 -8.36 11.02
CA ARG A 95 10.60 -9.78 11.13
C ARG A 95 9.32 -10.61 11.03
N GLU A 96 9.36 -11.65 10.24
CA GLU A 96 8.30 -12.66 10.12
C GLU A 96 8.24 -13.44 11.45
N GLU A 97 7.63 -12.88 12.49
CA GLU A 97 7.37 -13.56 13.76
C GLU A 97 5.86 -13.57 14.05
N GLU A 98 5.09 -14.20 13.16
CA GLU A 98 3.73 -14.64 13.45
C GLU A 98 3.54 -16.01 12.77
N GLY A 99 3.77 -17.11 13.50
CA GLY A 99 3.57 -18.44 12.90
C GLY A 99 3.84 -19.67 13.77
N GLU A 100 4.65 -19.61 14.83
CA GLU A 100 4.95 -20.82 15.63
C GLU A 100 4.84 -20.55 17.13
N LEU A 101 3.63 -20.55 17.69
CA LEU A 101 3.41 -20.82 19.12
C LEU A 101 1.95 -21.29 19.34
N ALA A 102 1.59 -22.47 18.85
CA ALA A 102 0.29 -23.05 19.16
C ALA A 102 0.22 -24.58 19.10
N TYR A 103 1.25 -25.36 19.45
CA TYR A 103 1.12 -26.81 19.64
C TYR A 103 2.15 -27.38 20.64
N GLU A 104 2.15 -26.91 21.88
CA GLU A 104 2.86 -27.63 22.96
C GLU A 104 2.21 -27.42 24.34
N GLN A 105 0.88 -27.32 24.40
CA GLN A 105 0.13 -27.32 25.68
C GLN A 105 -0.78 -28.54 25.89
N ASP A 106 -0.93 -29.43 24.92
CA ASP A 106 -1.77 -30.62 25.06
C ASP A 106 -1.03 -31.86 25.61
N PHE A 107 0.27 -31.78 25.92
CA PHE A 107 1.06 -32.95 26.34
C PHE A 107 1.37 -33.07 27.84
N LEU A 108 0.84 -32.21 28.72
CA LEU A 108 1.10 -32.34 30.17
C LEU A 108 -0.20 -32.26 30.98
N GLY A 109 -1.00 -33.32 30.95
CA GLY A 109 -2.14 -33.40 31.84
C GLY A 109 -2.99 -34.66 31.71
N SER A 110 -2.41 -35.85 31.89
CA SER A 110 -3.09 -37.03 32.47
C SER A 110 -2.08 -38.18 32.64
N SER A 111 -1.36 -38.14 33.75
CA SER A 111 -0.74 -39.33 34.35
C SER A 111 -1.19 -39.37 35.80
N SER A 112 -2.23 -40.15 36.06
CA SER A 112 -2.59 -40.86 37.31
C SER A 112 -3.98 -41.48 37.05
N GLU A 113 -4.36 -42.69 37.46
CA GLU A 113 -3.82 -43.67 38.39
C GLU A 113 -4.20 -45.08 37.93
N GLN A 114 -3.38 -46.05 38.32
CA GLN A 114 -3.66 -47.47 38.36
C GLN A 114 -4.72 -47.78 39.42
N ASP A 115 -5.70 -48.61 39.08
CA ASP A 115 -6.16 -49.77 39.87
C ASP A 115 -7.08 -50.68 39.03
#